data_AF-A0A5E7ECP8-F1
#
_entry.id   AF-A0A5E7ECP8-F1
#
_cell.length_a   1.000
_cell.length_b   1.000
_cell.length_c   1.000
_cell.angle_alpha   90.00
_cell.angle_beta   90.00
_cell.angle_gamma   90.00
#
_symmetry.space_group_name_H-M   'P 1'
#
loop_
_entity.id
_entity.type
_entity.pdbx_description
1 polymer ?
#
loop_
_entity_poly.entity_id
_entity_poly.type
_entity_poly.pdbx_seq_one_letter_code
_entity_poly.pdbx_strand_id
1 'polypeptide(L)'
;MRMKPEHFDKLAAKTCQVLSPRTRLIVTRRVLREVLAQDDREKSILRMAIRQLKRNLPFSKSKLAEVEQLLSDCQKANRELLIGYGQILRDYRHGLETAMTFDQLCEVLGVNPVHRQEVKEDGDGLLAITWIGGQFEDSATHYGKDGATGAGPVTRAIGAAMQDFMLKNMDLMPDPFAPGGPFHGVPTYYRQPDGSMARKSASLTVHDADGSSRVVERRVEKVNG
;
A
#
# COMPACT_ATOMS: atom_id res chain seq x y z
N MET A 1 17.94 -16.55 -2.49
CA MET A 1 19.41 -16.43 -2.30
C MET A 1 19.70 -15.05 -1.68
N ARG A 2 20.35 -15.02 -0.51
CA ARG A 2 20.64 -13.78 0.25
C ARG A 2 21.72 -12.96 -0.46
N MET A 3 21.47 -11.67 -0.70
CA MET A 3 22.53 -10.75 -1.14
C MET A 3 23.49 -10.49 0.03
N LYS A 4 24.80 -10.54 -0.22
CA LYS A 4 25.79 -10.12 0.80
C LYS A 4 25.66 -8.60 1.01
N PRO A 5 25.83 -8.07 2.24
CA PRO A 5 25.73 -6.64 2.51
C PRO A 5 26.57 -5.78 1.57
N GLU A 6 27.83 -6.17 1.34
CA GLU A 6 28.74 -5.49 0.41
C GLU A 6 28.21 -5.41 -1.04
N HIS A 7 27.44 -6.41 -1.48
CA HIS A 7 26.83 -6.41 -2.80
C HIS A 7 25.60 -5.51 -2.84
N PHE A 8 24.85 -5.44 -1.74
CA PHE A 8 23.72 -4.53 -1.60
C PHE A 8 24.19 -3.07 -1.62
N ASP A 9 25.23 -2.73 -0.87
CA ASP A 9 25.77 -1.36 -0.82
C ASP A 9 26.27 -0.91 -2.20
N LYS A 10 26.98 -1.80 -2.91
CA LYS A 10 27.42 -1.55 -4.30
C LYS A 10 26.24 -1.35 -5.25
N LEU A 11 25.14 -2.10 -5.07
CA LEU A 11 23.94 -1.98 -5.90
C LEU A 11 23.15 -0.71 -5.57
N ALA A 12 23.02 -0.37 -4.30
CA ALA A 12 22.39 0.86 -3.84
C ALA A 12 23.17 2.08 -4.36
N ALA A 13 24.51 2.08 -4.31
CA ALA A 13 25.32 3.16 -4.87
C ALA A 13 25.09 3.37 -6.38
N LYS A 14 24.71 2.32 -7.13
CA LYS A 14 24.40 2.43 -8.55
C LYS A 14 23.08 3.17 -8.83
N THR A 15 22.13 3.20 -7.89
CA THR A 15 20.89 3.98 -8.09
C THR A 15 21.18 5.47 -8.23
N CYS A 16 22.28 5.95 -7.64
CA CYS A 16 22.76 7.33 -7.73
C CYS A 16 23.54 7.66 -9.02
N GLN A 17 23.82 6.67 -9.87
CA GLN A 17 24.55 6.87 -11.13
C GLN A 17 23.60 7.20 -12.30
N VAL A 18 24.14 7.76 -13.38
CA VAL A 18 23.41 7.91 -14.65
C VAL A 18 23.28 6.53 -15.30
N LEU A 19 22.13 5.91 -15.13
CA LEU A 19 21.76 4.63 -15.71
C LEU A 19 20.67 4.81 -16.76
N SER A 20 20.59 3.87 -17.71
CA SER A 20 19.43 3.80 -18.60
C SER A 20 18.14 3.64 -17.78
N PRO A 21 16.99 4.15 -18.24
CA PRO A 21 15.72 4.05 -17.51
C PRO A 21 15.37 2.60 -17.14
N ARG A 22 15.55 1.65 -18.08
CA ARG A 22 15.36 0.21 -17.86
C ARG A 22 16.29 -0.32 -16.76
N THR A 23 17.59 -0.02 -16.83
CA THR A 23 18.56 -0.47 -15.82
C THR A 23 18.25 0.13 -14.45
N ARG A 24 17.88 1.42 -14.38
CA ARG A 24 17.48 2.09 -13.14
C ARG A 24 16.30 1.37 -12.50
N LEU A 25 15.25 1.07 -13.27
CA LEU A 25 14.09 0.36 -12.76
C LEU A 25 14.44 -1.05 -12.24
N ILE A 26 15.26 -1.81 -12.98
CA ILE A 26 15.73 -3.13 -12.54
C ILE A 26 16.51 -3.05 -11.22
N VAL A 27 17.45 -2.10 -11.12
CA VAL A 27 18.28 -1.90 -9.92
C VAL A 27 17.40 -1.49 -8.74
N THR A 28 16.52 -0.49 -8.91
CA THR A 28 15.60 -0.02 -7.87
C THR A 28 14.70 -1.17 -7.38
N ARG A 29 14.10 -1.92 -8.30
CA ARG A 29 13.28 -3.10 -7.97
C ARG A 29 14.07 -4.14 -7.17
N ARG A 30 15.33 -4.37 -7.52
CA ARG A 30 16.19 -5.32 -6.80
C ARG A 30 16.56 -4.85 -5.40
N VAL A 31 16.88 -3.56 -5.23
CA VAL A 31 17.16 -2.93 -3.94
C VAL A 31 15.94 -3.05 -3.03
N LEU A 32 14.76 -2.63 -3.51
CA LEU A 32 13.51 -2.71 -2.75
C LEU A 32 13.18 -4.14 -2.33
N ARG A 33 13.41 -5.13 -3.20
CA ARG A 33 13.20 -6.54 -2.85
C ARG A 33 14.08 -7.00 -1.68
N GLU A 34 15.36 -6.60 -1.64
CA GLU A 34 16.24 -6.97 -0.53
C GLU A 34 15.86 -6.23 0.76
N VAL A 35 15.49 -4.94 0.66
CA VAL A 35 15.01 -4.16 1.83
C VAL A 35 13.77 -4.82 2.44
N LEU A 36 12.79 -5.19 1.64
CA LEU A 36 11.58 -5.87 2.12
C LEU A 36 11.88 -7.24 2.72
N ALA A 37 12.75 -8.03 2.07
CA ALA A 37 13.18 -9.31 2.61
C ALA A 37 13.97 -9.17 3.92
N GLN A 38 14.71 -8.08 4.12
CA GLN A 38 15.37 -7.77 5.38
C GLN A 38 14.36 -7.37 6.46
N ASP A 39 13.42 -6.48 6.15
CA ASP A 39 12.34 -6.06 7.03
C ASP A 39 11.51 -7.25 7.55
N ASP A 40 11.13 -8.17 6.68
CA ASP A 40 10.35 -9.36 7.06
C ASP A 40 11.14 -10.27 8.04
N ARG A 41 12.46 -10.38 7.85
CA ARG A 41 13.35 -11.15 8.75
C ARG A 41 13.47 -10.47 10.11
N GLU A 42 13.77 -9.18 10.13
CA GLU A 42 13.92 -8.40 11.36
C GLU A 42 12.62 -8.42 12.18
N LYS A 43 11.47 -8.18 11.53
CA LYS A 43 10.15 -8.30 12.16
C LYS A 43 9.92 -9.67 12.75
N SER A 44 10.28 -10.73 12.04
CA SER A 44 10.10 -12.11 12.51
C SER A 44 10.93 -12.38 13.77
N ILE A 45 12.20 -11.97 13.78
CA ILE A 45 13.11 -12.11 14.92
C ILE A 45 12.61 -11.32 16.13
N LEU A 46 12.27 -10.04 15.94
CA LEU A 46 11.81 -9.17 17.03
C LEU A 46 10.46 -9.64 17.59
N ARG A 47 9.52 -10.07 16.74
CA ARG A 47 8.24 -10.66 17.19
C ARG A 47 8.44 -11.97 17.96
N MET A 48 9.44 -12.78 17.60
CA MET A 48 9.81 -13.96 18.39
C MET A 48 10.36 -13.57 19.75
N ALA A 49 11.27 -12.59 19.81
CA ALA A 49 11.82 -12.09 21.06
C ALA A 49 10.74 -11.50 22.00
N ILE A 50 9.82 -10.68 21.46
CA ILE A 50 8.66 -10.14 22.20
C ILE A 50 7.84 -11.28 22.81
N ARG A 51 7.49 -12.31 22.02
CA ARG A 51 6.72 -13.46 22.50
C ARG A 51 7.43 -14.21 23.63
N GLN A 52 8.75 -14.35 23.56
CA GLN A 52 9.53 -15.00 24.63
C GLN A 52 9.58 -14.13 25.89
N LEU A 53 9.84 -12.83 25.77
CA LEU A 53 9.92 -11.92 26.90
C LEU A 53 8.58 -11.81 27.64
N LYS A 54 7.45 -11.81 26.93
CA LYS A 54 6.10 -11.78 27.55
C LYS A 54 5.84 -12.96 28.50
N ARG A 55 6.50 -14.11 28.32
CA ARG A 55 6.34 -15.28 29.20
C ARG A 55 7.00 -15.11 30.57
N ASN A 56 7.98 -14.21 30.67
CA ASN A 56 8.78 -13.99 31.89
C ASN A 56 8.41 -12.68 32.61
N LEU A 57 7.21 -12.17 32.37
CA LEU A 57 6.70 -11.03 33.11
C LEU A 57 6.47 -11.41 34.58
N PRO A 58 6.70 -10.50 35.54
CA PRO A 58 7.01 -9.08 35.33
C PRO A 58 8.49 -8.76 35.10
N PHE A 59 9.41 -9.71 35.30
CA PHE A 59 10.86 -9.46 35.36
C PHE A 59 11.47 -9.00 34.03
N SER A 60 10.83 -9.31 32.90
CA SER A 60 11.27 -8.91 31.57
C SER A 60 10.72 -7.56 31.08
N LYS A 61 9.97 -6.81 31.90
CA LYS A 61 9.21 -5.62 31.47
C LYS A 61 10.05 -4.55 30.76
N SER A 62 11.22 -4.21 31.30
CA SER A 62 12.10 -3.20 30.69
C SER A 62 12.64 -3.65 29.33
N LYS A 63 13.16 -4.89 29.25
CA LYS A 63 13.66 -5.45 27.99
C LYS A 63 12.56 -5.64 26.95
N LEU A 64 11.33 -5.96 27.38
CA LEU A 64 10.18 -6.03 26.48
C LEU A 64 9.90 -4.67 25.83
N ALA A 65 9.89 -3.60 26.62
CA ALA A 65 9.68 -2.24 26.12
C ALA A 65 10.78 -1.83 25.13
N GLU A 66 12.05 -2.17 25.39
CA GLU A 66 13.17 -1.92 24.46
C GLU A 66 12.97 -2.62 23.11
N VAL A 67 12.57 -3.90 23.11
CA VAL A 67 12.36 -4.66 21.87
C VAL A 67 11.11 -4.18 21.12
N GLU A 68 10.05 -3.80 21.83
CA GLU A 68 8.85 -3.20 21.22
C GLU A 68 9.17 -1.84 20.59
N GLN A 69 10.00 -1.01 21.24
CA GLN A 69 10.48 0.25 20.67
C GLN A 69 11.34 0.02 19.43
N LEU A 70 12.31 -0.91 19.50
CA LEU A 70 13.15 -1.24 18.35
C LEU A 70 12.32 -1.72 17.15
N LEU A 71 11.30 -2.54 17.38
CA LEU A 71 10.38 -2.96 16.31
C LEU A 71 9.63 -1.77 15.70
N SER A 72 9.19 -0.82 16.52
CA SER A 72 8.54 0.41 16.05
C SER A 72 9.48 1.27 15.22
N ASP A 73 10.72 1.45 15.67
CA ASP A 73 11.74 2.24 14.99
C ASP A 73 12.12 1.62 13.63
N CYS A 74 12.33 0.31 13.58
CA CYS A 74 12.56 -0.42 12.32
C CYS A 74 11.39 -0.25 11.34
N GLN A 75 10.14 -0.35 11.83
CA GLN A 75 8.96 -0.17 10.99
C GLN A 75 8.86 1.25 10.42
N LYS A 76 9.17 2.25 11.23
CA LYS A 76 9.18 3.65 10.82
C LYS A 76 10.26 3.91 9.76
N ALA A 77 11.50 3.47 10.01
CA ALA A 77 12.61 3.63 9.08
C ALA A 77 12.33 2.95 7.72
N ASN A 78 11.83 1.71 7.74
CA ASN A 78 11.48 1.00 6.50
C ASN A 78 10.32 1.69 5.76
N ARG A 79 9.34 2.25 6.48
CA ARG A 79 8.27 3.02 5.86
C ARG A 79 8.78 4.29 5.19
N GLU A 80 9.65 5.05 5.84
CA GLU A 80 10.26 6.26 5.28
C GLU A 80 11.07 5.96 4.02
N LEU A 81 11.84 4.87 4.02
CA LEU A 81 12.58 4.41 2.84
C LEU A 81 11.63 4.08 1.68
N LEU A 82 10.57 3.32 1.93
CA LEU A 82 9.58 2.98 0.90
C LEU A 82 8.90 4.22 0.32
N ILE A 83 8.55 5.19 1.17
CA ILE A 83 7.99 6.49 0.74
C ILE A 83 8.98 7.20 -0.18
N GLY A 84 10.26 7.31 0.20
CA GLY A 84 11.28 7.98 -0.61
C GLY A 84 11.45 7.35 -1.99
N TYR A 85 11.57 6.02 -2.06
CA TYR A 85 11.63 5.33 -3.35
C TYR A 85 10.33 5.46 -4.17
N GLY A 86 9.17 5.40 -3.52
CA GLY A 86 7.88 5.57 -4.18
C GLY A 86 7.72 6.95 -4.79
N GLN A 87 8.17 8.01 -4.10
CA GLN A 87 8.20 9.38 -4.61
C GLN A 87 9.14 9.50 -5.83
N ILE A 88 10.36 8.97 -5.74
CA ILE A 88 11.31 8.95 -6.86
C ILE A 88 10.70 8.26 -8.09
N LEU A 89 10.06 7.11 -7.91
CA LEU A 89 9.42 6.35 -8.99
C LEU A 89 8.23 7.10 -9.59
N ARG A 90 7.39 7.71 -8.75
CA ARG A 90 6.25 8.54 -9.18
C ARG A 90 6.71 9.74 -10.00
N ASP A 91 7.75 10.42 -9.56
CA ASP A 91 8.26 11.65 -10.18
C ASP A 91 9.01 11.32 -11.49
N TYR A 92 9.70 10.18 -11.54
CA TYR A 92 10.41 9.70 -12.73
C TYR A 92 9.55 8.90 -13.72
N ARG A 93 8.26 8.64 -13.40
CA ARG A 93 7.39 7.75 -14.19
C ARG A 93 7.34 8.10 -15.68
N HIS A 94 7.22 9.39 -16.00
CA HIS A 94 7.09 9.83 -17.38
C HIS A 94 8.36 9.58 -18.19
N GLY A 95 9.53 9.69 -17.54
CA GLY A 95 10.81 9.34 -18.14
C GLY A 95 10.94 7.83 -18.41
N LEU A 96 10.37 6.98 -17.53
CA LEU A 96 10.30 5.53 -17.76
C LEU A 96 9.37 5.19 -18.93
N GLU A 97 8.17 5.77 -18.94
CA GLU A 97 7.12 5.50 -19.94
C GLU A 97 7.46 6.07 -21.33
N THR A 98 8.29 7.12 -21.40
CA THR A 98 8.83 7.62 -22.68
C THR A 98 9.94 6.71 -23.22
N ALA A 99 10.73 6.10 -22.34
CA ALA A 99 11.91 5.33 -22.72
C ALA A 99 11.65 3.83 -22.90
N MET A 100 10.52 3.32 -22.42
CA MET A 100 10.16 1.91 -22.46
C MET A 100 8.72 1.75 -22.91
N THR A 101 8.46 0.75 -23.75
CA THR A 101 7.09 0.36 -24.07
C THR A 101 6.41 -0.28 -22.87
N PHE A 102 5.08 -0.29 -22.86
CA PHE A 102 4.29 -0.97 -21.84
C PHE A 102 4.73 -2.44 -21.66
N ASP A 103 4.93 -3.18 -22.75
CA ASP A 103 5.37 -4.58 -22.66
C ASP A 103 6.76 -4.73 -22.02
N GLN A 104 7.67 -3.80 -22.27
CA GLN A 104 8.99 -3.79 -21.63
C GLN A 104 8.88 -3.46 -20.12
N LEU A 105 7.95 -2.59 -19.72
CA LEU A 105 7.65 -2.36 -18.30
C LEU A 105 7.11 -3.63 -17.66
N CYS A 106 6.14 -4.29 -18.29
CA CYS A 106 5.59 -5.57 -17.83
C CYS A 106 6.67 -6.67 -17.70
N GLU A 107 7.60 -6.77 -18.64
CA GLU A 107 8.74 -7.69 -18.53
C GLU A 107 9.60 -7.39 -17.30
N VAL A 108 10.00 -6.13 -17.11
CA VAL A 108 10.87 -5.73 -16.01
C VAL A 108 10.19 -5.93 -14.65
N LEU A 109 8.87 -5.70 -14.58
CA LEU A 109 8.07 -5.84 -13.38
C LEU A 109 7.53 -7.27 -13.16
N GLY A 110 7.75 -8.19 -14.10
CA GLY A 110 7.33 -9.59 -13.98
C GLY A 110 5.81 -9.78 -14.04
N VAL A 111 5.13 -9.00 -14.89
CA VAL A 111 3.68 -9.11 -15.12
C VAL A 111 3.38 -10.27 -16.05
N ASN A 112 2.48 -11.16 -15.62
CA ASN A 112 2.03 -12.29 -16.43
C ASN A 112 1.36 -11.80 -17.72
N PRO A 113 1.72 -12.35 -18.91
CA PRO A 113 1.08 -12.00 -20.18
C PRO A 113 -0.46 -12.00 -20.14
N VAL A 114 -1.08 -12.91 -19.39
CA VAL A 114 -2.55 -13.00 -19.30
C VAL A 114 -3.20 -11.81 -18.61
N HIS A 115 -2.49 -11.12 -17.70
CA HIS A 115 -2.99 -9.93 -17.01
C HIS A 115 -2.68 -8.64 -17.76
N ARG A 116 -1.83 -8.66 -18.79
CA ARG A 116 -1.43 -7.43 -19.49
C ARG A 116 -2.59 -6.73 -20.15
N GLN A 117 -3.59 -7.48 -20.60
CA GLN A 117 -4.80 -6.92 -21.19
C GLN A 117 -5.66 -6.23 -20.13
N GLU A 118 -5.85 -6.87 -18.97
CA GLU A 118 -6.56 -6.28 -17.82
C GLU A 118 -5.89 -4.98 -17.36
N VAL A 119 -4.55 -4.97 -17.25
CA VAL A 119 -3.81 -3.74 -16.93
C VAL A 119 -4.13 -2.64 -17.94
N LYS A 120 -4.10 -2.95 -19.24
CA LYS A 120 -4.34 -1.99 -20.33
C LYS A 120 -5.74 -1.40 -20.33
N GLU A 121 -6.74 -2.12 -19.81
CA GLU A 121 -8.11 -1.62 -19.67
C GLU A 121 -8.19 -0.49 -18.63
N ASP A 122 -7.39 -0.58 -17.56
CA ASP A 122 -7.30 0.44 -16.51
C ASP A 122 -6.26 1.54 -16.80
N GLY A 123 -5.34 1.29 -17.73
CA GLY A 123 -4.37 2.25 -18.24
C GLY A 123 -3.07 1.63 -18.76
N ASP A 124 -2.16 2.43 -19.31
CA ASP A 124 -0.93 1.95 -19.93
C ASP A 124 0.32 2.61 -19.32
N GLY A 125 0.71 2.16 -18.12
CA GLY A 125 1.90 2.71 -17.48
C GLY A 125 2.26 2.08 -16.15
N LEU A 126 3.25 2.68 -15.48
CA LEU A 126 3.77 2.21 -14.20
C LEU A 126 2.67 2.19 -13.12
N LEU A 127 1.83 3.23 -13.07
CA LEU A 127 0.74 3.32 -12.09
C LEU A 127 -0.39 2.33 -12.37
N ALA A 128 -0.68 2.03 -13.64
CA ALA A 128 -1.64 0.99 -14.01
C ALA A 128 -1.18 -0.39 -13.52
N ILE A 129 0.10 -0.72 -13.73
CA ILE A 129 0.68 -2.00 -13.27
C ILE A 129 0.70 -2.09 -11.74
N THR A 130 1.10 -1.01 -11.07
CA THR A 130 1.44 -1.06 -9.63
C THR A 130 0.29 -0.71 -8.70
N TRP A 131 -0.69 0.08 -9.12
CA TRP A 131 -1.70 0.61 -8.20
C TRP A 131 -3.11 0.48 -8.75
N ILE A 132 -3.39 1.09 -9.91
CA ILE A 132 -4.75 1.30 -10.41
C ILE A 132 -5.39 -0.03 -10.83
N GLY A 133 -4.67 -0.89 -11.54
CA GLY A 133 -5.25 -2.12 -12.10
C GLY A 133 -5.30 -3.33 -11.17
N GLY A 134 -4.80 -3.24 -9.92
CA GLY A 134 -4.83 -4.39 -8.99
C GLY A 134 -3.48 -5.03 -8.70
N GLN A 135 -2.40 -4.23 -8.73
CA GLN A 135 -1.07 -4.61 -8.20
C GLN A 135 -0.43 -5.82 -8.92
N PHE A 136 -0.29 -5.74 -10.24
CA PHE A 136 0.15 -6.84 -11.10
C PHE A 136 1.67 -7.12 -11.13
N GLU A 137 2.49 -6.33 -10.44
CA GLU A 137 3.92 -6.62 -10.29
C GLU A 137 4.10 -8.05 -9.73
N ASP A 138 5.04 -8.81 -10.29
CA ASP A 138 5.33 -10.21 -9.93
C ASP A 138 4.22 -11.23 -10.22
N SER A 139 3.12 -10.84 -10.88
CA SER A 139 2.00 -11.75 -11.17
C SER A 139 2.36 -12.97 -12.04
N ALA A 140 3.51 -12.97 -12.71
CA ALA A 140 4.04 -14.15 -13.40
C ALA A 140 4.59 -15.24 -12.45
N THR A 141 4.89 -14.87 -11.21
CA THR A 141 5.51 -15.77 -10.20
C THR A 141 4.59 -16.04 -9.01
N HIS A 142 3.69 -15.13 -8.68
CA HIS A 142 2.74 -15.26 -7.59
C HIS A 142 1.37 -14.81 -8.10
N TYR A 143 0.45 -15.75 -8.30
CA TYR A 143 -0.96 -15.45 -8.61
C TYR A 143 -1.77 -15.51 -7.33
N GLY A 144 -2.59 -14.48 -7.10
CA GLY A 144 -3.61 -14.51 -6.04
C GLY A 144 -3.28 -13.62 -4.84
N LYS A 145 -4.08 -12.56 -4.72
CA LYS A 145 -4.63 -11.97 -3.50
C LYS A 145 -3.85 -12.26 -2.22
N ASP A 146 -2.99 -11.31 -1.87
CA ASP A 146 -2.99 -10.74 -0.53
C ASP A 146 -2.53 -9.30 -0.69
N GLY A 147 -3.48 -8.35 -0.70
CA GLY A 147 -3.24 -6.92 -0.96
C GLY A 147 -2.29 -6.21 0.03
N ALA A 148 -1.62 -6.95 0.91
CA ALA A 148 -0.56 -6.48 1.80
C ALA A 148 0.77 -7.26 1.67
N THR A 149 0.76 -8.52 1.21
CA THR A 149 1.95 -9.41 1.15
C THR A 149 2.28 -9.92 -0.26
N GLY A 150 1.32 -9.92 -1.19
CA GLY A 150 1.50 -10.37 -2.58
C GLY A 150 1.93 -9.26 -3.55
N ALA A 151 1.88 -8.00 -3.13
CA ALA A 151 2.33 -6.87 -3.93
C ALA A 151 3.86 -6.87 -4.10
N GLY A 152 4.31 -6.77 -5.35
CA GLY A 152 5.73 -6.62 -5.67
C GLY A 152 6.40 -5.40 -5.01
N PRO A 153 7.74 -5.38 -4.97
CA PRO A 153 8.51 -4.36 -4.27
C PRO A 153 8.29 -2.92 -4.76
N VAL A 154 8.12 -2.71 -6.08
CA VAL A 154 7.84 -1.39 -6.67
C VAL A 154 6.43 -0.94 -6.29
N THR A 155 5.46 -1.85 -6.36
CA THR A 155 4.09 -1.60 -5.91
C THR A 155 4.04 -1.16 -4.44
N ARG A 156 4.76 -1.85 -3.55
CA ARG A 156 4.79 -1.49 -2.12
C ARG A 156 5.38 -0.10 -1.88
N ALA A 157 6.40 0.28 -2.64
CA ALA A 157 6.99 1.62 -2.55
C ALA A 157 6.04 2.72 -3.04
N ILE A 158 5.45 2.55 -4.24
CA ILE A 158 4.47 3.50 -4.80
C ILE A 158 3.24 3.61 -3.89
N GLY A 159 2.72 2.49 -3.40
CA GLY A 159 1.61 2.47 -2.46
C GLY A 159 1.93 3.19 -1.14
N ALA A 160 3.14 3.00 -0.60
CA ALA A 160 3.57 3.71 0.61
C ALA A 160 3.60 5.23 0.40
N ALA A 161 4.11 5.70 -0.74
CA ALA A 161 4.15 7.12 -1.11
C ALA A 161 2.75 7.70 -1.35
N MET A 162 1.86 6.94 -1.99
CA MET A 162 0.48 7.37 -2.21
C MET A 162 -0.27 7.49 -0.87
N GLN A 163 -0.12 6.51 0.02
CA GLN A 163 -0.69 6.56 1.37
C GLN A 163 -0.17 7.76 2.16
N ASP A 164 1.13 8.05 2.09
CA ASP A 164 1.72 9.22 2.74
C ASP A 164 1.15 10.54 2.18
N PHE A 165 1.00 10.63 0.86
CA PHE A 165 0.36 11.78 0.20
C PHE A 165 -1.09 11.96 0.67
N MET A 166 -1.90 10.89 0.67
CA MET A 166 -3.30 10.94 1.11
C MET A 166 -3.43 11.38 2.57
N LEU A 167 -2.57 10.86 3.46
CA LEU A 167 -2.59 11.23 4.89
C LEU A 167 -2.19 12.70 5.13
N LYS A 168 -1.28 13.24 4.32
CA LYS A 168 -0.83 14.64 4.44
C LYS A 168 -1.76 15.66 3.79
N ASN A 169 -2.63 15.21 2.88
CA ASN A 169 -3.53 16.06 2.10
C ASN A 169 -4.98 15.59 2.24
N MET A 170 -5.39 15.20 3.45
CA MET A 170 -6.74 14.67 3.70
C MET A 170 -7.84 15.68 3.33
N ASP A 171 -7.55 16.97 3.40
CA ASP A 171 -8.42 18.08 3.00
C ASP A 171 -8.63 18.15 1.48
N LEU A 172 -7.67 17.66 0.68
CA LEU A 172 -7.77 17.56 -0.77
C LEU A 172 -8.42 16.25 -1.23
N MET A 173 -8.68 15.31 -0.32
CA MET A 173 -9.32 14.05 -0.67
C MET A 173 -10.82 14.24 -0.80
N PRO A 174 -11.43 13.82 -1.93
CA PRO A 174 -12.87 13.87 -2.06
C PRO A 174 -13.49 13.00 -0.97
N ASP A 175 -14.55 13.50 -0.33
CA ASP A 175 -15.28 12.71 0.66
C ASP A 175 -15.82 11.45 -0.01
N PRO A 176 -15.33 10.25 0.38
CA PRO A 176 -15.73 9.03 -0.30
C PRO A 176 -17.20 8.67 -0.03
N PHE A 177 -17.85 9.33 0.95
CA PHE A 177 -19.26 9.16 1.30
C PHE A 177 -20.18 10.21 0.68
N ALA A 178 -19.64 11.25 0.04
CA ALA A 178 -20.45 12.25 -0.66
C ALA A 178 -21.16 11.66 -1.89
N PRO A 179 -22.23 12.31 -2.42
CA PRO A 179 -22.89 11.86 -3.65
C PRO A 179 -21.90 11.62 -4.79
N GLY A 180 -21.97 10.44 -5.41
CA GLY A 180 -21.05 10.00 -6.45
C GLY A 180 -19.74 9.37 -5.95
N GLY A 181 -19.49 9.39 -4.63
CA GLY A 181 -18.37 8.71 -4.01
C GLY A 181 -18.56 7.18 -3.91
N PRO A 182 -17.48 6.40 -3.78
CA PRO A 182 -17.52 4.94 -3.78
C PRO A 182 -18.26 4.36 -2.56
N PHE A 183 -18.37 5.14 -1.48
CA PHE A 183 -19.05 4.78 -0.26
C PHE A 183 -20.31 5.62 -0.04
N HIS A 184 -20.85 6.21 -1.10
CA HIS A 184 -22.12 6.92 -0.98
C HIS A 184 -23.23 5.96 -0.51
N GLY A 185 -23.96 6.35 0.53
CA GLY A 185 -25.12 5.62 1.05
C GLY A 185 -24.80 4.45 1.99
N VAL A 186 -23.53 4.09 2.24
CA VAL A 186 -23.22 3.11 3.30
C VAL A 186 -23.39 3.73 4.69
N PRO A 187 -23.68 2.89 5.72
CA PRO A 187 -23.84 3.39 7.08
C PRO A 187 -22.56 4.06 7.59
N THR A 188 -22.71 5.25 8.18
CA THR A 188 -21.60 6.03 8.74
C THR A 188 -21.77 6.22 10.24
N TYR A 189 -20.65 6.28 10.94
CA TYR A 189 -20.59 6.52 12.39
C TYR A 189 -19.81 7.80 12.64
N TYR A 190 -20.32 8.64 13.53
CA TYR A 190 -19.70 9.91 13.91
C TYR A 190 -19.60 9.99 15.41
N ARG A 191 -18.47 10.52 15.89
CA ARG A 191 -18.34 10.95 17.27
C ARG A 191 -18.85 12.39 17.37
N GLN A 192 -19.85 12.60 18.22
CA GLN A 192 -20.41 13.91 18.52
C GLN A 192 -19.46 14.71 19.44
N PRO A 193 -19.60 16.06 19.52
CA PRO A 193 -18.77 16.89 20.40
C PRO A 193 -18.83 16.51 21.89
N ASP A 194 -19.95 15.95 22.34
CA ASP A 194 -20.14 15.43 23.71
C ASP A 194 -19.49 14.05 23.95
N GLY A 195 -18.81 13.51 22.94
CA GLY A 195 -18.17 12.20 22.97
C GLY A 195 -19.08 11.02 22.66
N SER A 196 -20.39 11.24 22.51
CA SER A 196 -21.35 10.18 22.13
C SER A 196 -21.17 9.74 20.68
N MET A 197 -21.60 8.51 20.36
CA MET A 197 -21.59 8.01 18.99
C MET A 197 -22.97 8.17 18.36
N ALA A 198 -22.99 8.60 17.10
CA ALA A 198 -24.18 8.67 16.28
C ALA A 198 -23.97 7.89 14.99
N ARG A 199 -25.04 7.33 14.43
CA ARG A 199 -25.03 6.51 13.22
C ARG A 199 -26.03 7.07 12.21
N LYS A 200 -25.65 7.18 10.94
CA LYS A 200 -26.63 7.27 9.84
C LYS A 200 -26.66 5.93 9.13
N SER A 201 -27.80 5.27 9.19
CA SER A 201 -28.04 4.01 8.47
C SER A 201 -28.15 4.26 6.97
N ALA A 202 -27.96 3.20 6.18
CA ALA A 202 -28.08 3.29 4.71
C ALA A 202 -29.49 3.78 4.31
N SER A 203 -29.56 4.54 3.22
CA SER A 203 -30.83 4.94 2.62
C SER A 203 -31.58 3.69 2.14
N LEU A 204 -32.90 3.69 2.31
CA LEU A 204 -33.74 2.56 1.93
C LEU A 204 -34.47 2.88 0.63
N THR A 205 -34.21 2.10 -0.42
CA THR A 205 -34.98 2.17 -1.66
C THR A 205 -36.28 1.37 -1.47
N VAL A 206 -37.41 2.07 -1.52
CA VAL A 206 -38.75 1.45 -1.51
C VAL A 206 -39.23 1.37 -2.94
N HIS A 207 -39.62 0.17 -3.37
CA HIS A 207 -40.29 -0.06 -4.63
C HIS A 207 -41.79 -0.11 -4.39
N ASP A 208 -42.54 0.76 -5.05
CA ASP A 208 -43.99 0.83 -4.97
C ASP A 208 -44.63 -0.17 -5.97
N ALA A 209 -45.87 -0.56 -5.72
CA ALA A 209 -46.56 -1.59 -6.51
C ALA A 209 -46.82 -1.20 -7.97
N ASP A 210 -46.72 0.09 -8.30
CA ASP A 210 -46.83 0.63 -9.65
C ASP A 210 -45.50 0.56 -10.44
N GLY A 211 -44.44 0.01 -9.84
CA GLY A 211 -43.11 -0.09 -10.43
C GLY A 211 -42.24 1.16 -10.23
N SER A 212 -42.75 2.20 -9.58
CA SER A 212 -41.95 3.35 -9.19
C SER A 212 -41.04 3.01 -8.00
N SER A 213 -39.95 3.77 -7.85
CA SER A 213 -39.00 3.57 -6.76
C SER A 213 -38.69 4.92 -6.12
N ARG A 214 -38.67 4.96 -4.78
CA ARG A 214 -38.27 6.15 -4.03
C ARG A 214 -37.20 5.81 -2.99
N VAL A 215 -36.24 6.72 -2.85
CA VAL A 215 -35.17 6.59 -1.86
C VAL A 215 -35.59 7.31 -0.58
N VAL A 216 -35.63 6.59 0.53
CA VAL A 216 -35.90 7.14 1.86
C VAL A 216 -34.58 7.33 2.59
N GLU A 217 -34.17 8.59 2.76
CA GLU A 217 -33.03 8.93 3.60
C GLU A 217 -33.31 8.64 5.07
N ARG A 218 -32.39 7.92 5.73
CA ARG A 218 -32.46 7.65 7.17
C ARG A 218 -31.89 8.84 7.94
N ARG A 219 -32.55 9.20 9.04
CA ARG A 219 -32.07 10.21 9.99
C ARG A 219 -30.87 9.69 10.77
N VAL A 220 -30.09 10.61 11.31
CA VAL A 220 -29.00 10.30 12.24
C VAL A 220 -29.60 9.81 13.56
N GLU A 221 -29.21 8.61 13.97
CA GLU A 221 -29.63 7.93 15.18
C GLU A 221 -28.53 8.06 16.24
N LYS A 222 -28.88 8.33 17.51
CA LYS A 222 -27.92 8.20 18.62
C LYS A 222 -27.68 6.71 18.88
N VAL A 223 -26.42 6.31 18.98
CA VAL A 223 -26.06 4.96 19.40
C VAL A 223 -26.11 4.95 20.94
N ASN A 224 -27.21 4.44 21.49
CA ASN A 224 -27.25 4.13 22.92
C ASN A 224 -26.33 2.93 23.15
N GLY A 225 -25.32 3.12 24.00
CA GLY A 225 -24.38 2.06 24.41
C GLY A 225 -25.04 0.98 25.24
#